data_AF-A0A955I4K0-F1
#
_entry.id   AF-A0A955I4K0-F1
#
_cell.length_a   1.000
_cell.length_b   1.000
_cell.length_c   1.000
_cell.angle_alpha   90.00
_cell.angle_beta   90.00
_cell.angle_gamma   90.00
#
_symmetry.space_group_name_H-M   'P 1'
#
loop_
_entity.id
_entity.type
_entity.pdbx_description
1 polymer ?
#
loop_
_entity_poly.entity_id
_entity_poly.type
_entity_poly.pdbx_seq_one_letter_code
_entity_poly.pdbx_strand_id
1 'polypeptide(L)'
;MVGEGKIVTIVNGEMQSEDLPSSWNLQVPGDHLEHDAELAYAVGRILDLDSMTLISGLESYQGSWRRSEVVGETKNRNILMSDYGHHPEEIKPTLKAIKQKYSARKLFVVFQPHQYSRTRELLSEFATAFDDADELMIPNIYFSRDKAEDLEYMTMDRLITTLKTRYP
;
A
#
# COMPACT_ATOMS: atom_id res chain seq x y z
N MET A 1 10.52 16.70 10.54
CA MET A 1 9.88 16.87 9.22
C MET A 1 10.87 16.37 8.21
N VAL A 2 10.50 15.36 7.43
CA VAL A 2 11.30 14.87 6.31
C VAL A 2 11.21 15.94 5.22
N GLY A 3 12.27 16.73 5.08
CA GLY A 3 12.33 17.85 4.15
C GLY A 3 13.72 17.84 3.52
N GLU A 4 13.75 17.83 2.19
CA GLU A 4 14.95 18.05 1.37
C GLU A 4 16.11 17.04 1.56
N GLY A 5 15.80 15.74 1.60
CA GLY A 5 16.85 14.71 1.56
C GLY A 5 17.78 14.74 2.77
N LYS A 6 17.31 15.24 3.92
CA LYS A 6 18.02 15.20 5.20
C LYS A 6 17.15 14.59 6.28
N ILE A 7 17.77 13.85 7.18
CA ILE A 7 17.19 13.47 8.47
C ILE A 7 17.80 14.35 9.54
N VAL A 8 16.95 14.83 10.44
CA VAL A 8 17.35 15.50 11.68
C VAL A 8 16.92 14.63 12.84
N THR A 9 17.88 14.17 13.64
CA THR A 9 17.65 13.41 14.87
C THR A 9 18.00 14.26 16.08
N ILE A 10 17.38 13.96 17.23
CA ILE A 10 17.76 14.53 18.53
C ILE A 10 18.17 13.37 19.41
N VAL A 11 19.47 13.27 19.71
CA VAL A 11 20.05 12.21 20.55
C VAL A 11 20.65 12.88 21.78
N ASN A 12 20.20 12.48 22.97
CA ASN A 12 20.63 13.08 24.25
C ASN A 12 20.48 14.61 24.34
N GLY A 13 19.50 15.18 23.64
CA GLY A 13 19.26 16.62 23.59
C GLY A 13 20.10 17.38 22.56
N GLU A 14 20.99 16.69 21.84
CA GLU A 14 21.77 17.28 20.75
C GLU A 14 21.12 16.99 19.41
N MET A 15 20.99 18.03 18.58
CA MET A 15 20.50 17.90 17.21
C MET A 15 21.63 17.40 16.30
N GLN A 16 21.38 16.32 15.58
CA GLN A 16 22.25 15.80 14.54
C GLN A 16 21.51 15.83 13.21
N SER A 17 22.22 16.12 12.13
CA SER A 17 21.66 16.12 10.77
C SER A 17 22.52 15.29 9.84
N GLU A 18 21.90 14.47 9.03
CA GLU A 18 22.56 13.62 8.04
C GLU A 18 21.78 13.68 6.73
N ASP A 19 22.51 13.61 5.60
CA ASP A 19 21.89 13.49 4.30
C ASP A 19 21.32 12.07 4.13
N LEU A 20 20.10 11.97 3.62
CA LEU A 20 19.51 10.72 3.19
C LEU A 20 20.26 10.19 1.96
N PRO A 21 20.30 8.86 1.77
CA PRO A 21 20.62 8.29 0.46
C PRO A 21 19.76 8.94 -0.62
N SER A 22 20.36 9.32 -1.75
CA SER A 22 19.65 9.99 -2.85
C SER A 22 18.58 9.13 -3.51
N SER A 23 18.64 7.81 -3.31
CA SER A 23 17.70 6.83 -3.82
C SER A 23 17.85 5.53 -3.04
N TRP A 24 16.76 4.77 -2.90
CA TRP A 24 16.76 3.44 -2.30
C TRP A 24 16.67 2.36 -3.38
N ASN A 25 17.49 1.32 -3.31
CA ASN A 25 17.32 0.13 -4.16
C ASN A 25 16.41 -0.90 -3.49
N LEU A 26 15.15 -0.51 -3.24
CA LEU A 26 14.17 -1.39 -2.59
C LEU A 26 13.68 -2.48 -3.56
N GLN A 27 13.52 -3.71 -3.04
CA GLN A 27 12.94 -4.81 -3.83
C GLN A 27 11.41 -4.68 -3.96
N VAL A 28 10.79 -3.95 -3.02
CA VAL A 28 9.35 -3.67 -2.97
C VAL A 28 9.05 -2.34 -3.65
N PRO A 29 8.05 -2.25 -4.55
CA PRO A 29 7.77 -1.02 -5.28
C PRO A 29 6.90 -0.04 -4.49
N GLY A 30 7.12 1.25 -4.72
CA GLY A 30 6.16 2.32 -4.42
C GLY A 30 6.73 3.43 -3.55
N ASP A 31 6.41 4.67 -3.91
CA ASP A 31 6.86 5.90 -3.23
C ASP A 31 6.56 5.87 -1.70
N HIS A 32 5.44 5.26 -1.31
CA HIS A 32 5.07 5.11 0.10
C HIS A 32 6.03 4.20 0.88
N LEU A 33 6.59 3.17 0.26
CA LEU A 33 7.58 2.29 0.89
C LEU A 33 8.96 2.93 0.93
N GLU A 34 9.27 3.86 0.01
CA GLU A 34 10.47 4.69 0.13
C GLU A 34 10.39 5.58 1.38
N HIS A 35 9.24 6.22 1.64
CA HIS A 35 9.04 6.98 2.88
C HIS A 35 9.13 6.08 4.13
N ASP A 36 8.59 4.87 4.08
CA ASP A 36 8.73 3.90 5.18
C ASP A 36 10.21 3.52 5.40
N ALA A 37 10.98 3.35 4.33
CA ALA A 37 12.41 3.07 4.39
C ALA A 37 13.21 4.26 4.98
N GLU A 38 12.87 5.49 4.59
CA GLU A 38 13.46 6.70 5.17
C GLU A 38 13.19 6.80 6.67
N LEU A 39 11.97 6.51 7.10
CA LEU A 39 11.60 6.49 8.52
C LEU A 39 12.36 5.39 9.27
N ALA A 40 12.44 4.18 8.70
CA ALA A 40 13.18 3.07 9.29
C ALA A 40 14.68 3.38 9.40
N TYR A 41 15.27 4.00 8.38
CA TYR A 41 16.64 4.48 8.42
C TYR A 41 16.83 5.53 9.53
N ALA A 42 15.97 6.55 9.58
CA ALA A 42 16.03 7.60 10.60
C ALA A 42 15.99 7.02 12.03
N VAL A 43 15.07 6.08 12.28
CA VAL A 43 14.98 5.37 13.57
C VAL A 43 16.26 4.57 13.84
N GLY A 44 16.79 3.87 12.83
CA GLY A 44 18.05 3.16 12.95
C GLY A 44 19.22 4.05 13.36
N ARG A 45 19.30 5.26 12.80
CA ARG A 45 20.32 6.26 13.15
C ARG A 45 20.14 6.78 14.59
N ILE A 46 18.91 6.97 15.06
CA ILE A 46 18.62 7.31 16.47
C ILE A 46 19.11 6.20 17.43
N LEU A 47 19.09 4.95 16.97
CA LEU A 47 19.55 3.78 17.72
C LEU A 47 21.05 3.50 17.54
N ASP A 48 21.81 4.47 17.00
CA ASP A 48 23.26 4.38 16.76
C ASP A 48 23.68 3.22 15.83
N LEU A 49 22.80 2.78 14.92
CA LEU A 49 23.15 1.81 13.89
C LEU A 49 23.92 2.47 12.74
N ASP A 50 24.93 1.78 12.21
CA ASP A 50 25.71 2.30 11.09
C ASP A 50 24.91 2.33 9.78
N SER A 51 25.19 3.34 8.95
CA SER A 51 24.48 3.59 7.69
C SER A 51 24.53 2.40 6.73
N MET A 52 25.68 1.70 6.63
CA MET A 52 25.85 0.57 5.72
C MET A 52 24.96 -0.61 6.11
N THR A 53 24.87 -0.91 7.41
CA THR A 53 23.98 -1.94 7.93
C THR A 53 22.52 -1.61 7.65
N LEU A 54 22.11 -0.35 7.84
CA LEU A 54 20.74 0.09 7.57
C LEU A 54 20.38 0.00 6.09
N ILE A 55 21.24 0.52 5.22
CA ILE A 55 21.04 0.47 3.76
C ILE A 55 20.96 -1.00 3.31
N SER A 56 21.93 -1.83 3.71
CA SER A 56 21.92 -3.25 3.35
C SER A 56 20.67 -3.97 3.85
N GLY A 57 20.19 -3.64 5.05
CA GLY A 57 18.95 -4.19 5.60
C GLY A 57 17.73 -3.83 4.75
N LEU A 58 17.58 -2.53 4.45
CA LEU A 58 16.47 -2.00 3.65
C LEU A 58 16.48 -2.53 2.21
N GLU A 59 17.64 -2.60 1.56
CA GLU A 59 17.78 -3.12 0.19
C GLU A 59 17.54 -4.64 0.12
N SER A 60 17.75 -5.36 1.22
CA SER A 60 17.47 -6.80 1.31
C SER A 60 16.02 -7.13 1.67
N TYR A 61 15.22 -6.15 2.09
CA TYR A 61 13.83 -6.36 2.51
C TYR A 61 12.96 -6.81 1.32
N GLN A 62 12.36 -7.99 1.46
CA GLN A 62 11.53 -8.61 0.42
C GLN A 62 10.02 -8.38 0.60
N GLY A 63 9.63 -7.54 1.55
CA GLY A 63 8.24 -7.34 1.93
C GLY A 63 7.87 -8.05 3.22
N SER A 64 6.62 -7.88 3.60
CA SER A 64 6.01 -8.51 4.77
C SER A 64 4.75 -9.24 4.34
N TRP A 65 4.29 -10.14 5.22
CA TRP A 65 3.09 -10.92 4.97
C TRP A 65 1.92 -10.02 4.60
N ARG A 66 1.33 -10.26 3.43
CA ARG A 66 0.22 -9.49 2.85
C ARG A 66 0.53 -8.01 2.62
N ARG A 67 1.75 -7.65 2.24
CA ARG A 67 2.08 -6.29 1.75
C ARG A 67 2.80 -6.40 0.42
N SER A 68 2.02 -6.31 -0.67
CA SER A 68 2.44 -6.56 -2.06
C SER A 68 3.26 -7.85 -2.21
N GLU A 69 2.88 -8.86 -1.43
CA GLU A 69 3.61 -10.12 -1.28
C GLU A 69 3.41 -10.98 -2.53
N VAL A 70 4.50 -11.42 -3.16
CA VAL A 70 4.43 -12.42 -4.23
C VAL A 70 4.18 -13.79 -3.60
N VAL A 71 2.96 -14.30 -3.73
CA VAL A 71 2.56 -15.59 -3.14
C VAL A 71 2.73 -16.77 -4.09
N GLY A 72 3.04 -16.51 -5.35
CA GLY A 72 3.35 -17.55 -6.32
C GLY A 72 3.25 -17.11 -7.77
N GLU A 73 3.38 -18.09 -8.65
CA GLU A 73 3.27 -17.93 -10.08
C GLU A 73 2.41 -19.05 -10.67
N THR A 74 1.49 -18.69 -11.55
CA THR A 74 0.67 -19.67 -12.28
C THR A 74 1.48 -20.39 -13.37
N LYS A 75 0.98 -21.50 -13.90
CA LYS A 75 1.63 -22.21 -15.04
C LYS A 75 1.87 -21.33 -16.27
N ASN A 76 1.05 -20.30 -16.46
CA ASN A 76 1.15 -19.36 -17.58
C ASN A 76 2.03 -18.14 -17.26
N ARG A 77 2.79 -18.16 -16.16
CA ARG A 77 3.69 -17.09 -15.71
C ARG A 77 3.01 -15.78 -15.28
N ASN A 78 1.74 -15.87 -14.87
CA ASN A 78 1.07 -14.79 -14.14
C ASN A 78 1.52 -14.80 -12.68
N ILE A 79 1.90 -13.63 -12.19
CA ILE A 79 2.34 -13.40 -10.81
C ILE A 79 1.09 -13.27 -9.93
N LEU A 80 1.06 -14.00 -8.83
CA LEU A 80 0.01 -13.90 -7.81
C LEU A 80 0.53 -13.04 -6.66
N MET A 81 -0.24 -12.02 -6.29
CA MET A 81 0.11 -11.10 -5.21
C MET A 81 -0.96 -11.06 -4.13
N SER A 82 -0.54 -10.87 -2.87
CA SER A 82 -1.43 -10.63 -1.73
C SER A 82 -1.12 -9.28 -1.09
N ASP A 83 -2.18 -8.51 -0.81
CA ASP A 83 -2.10 -7.26 -0.06
C ASP A 83 -3.19 -7.18 1.02
N TYR A 84 -2.92 -6.45 2.09
CA TYR A 84 -3.80 -6.22 3.23
C TYR A 84 -4.59 -4.92 3.11
N GLY A 85 -4.19 -4.05 2.19
CA GLY A 85 -4.80 -2.75 1.91
C GLY A 85 -6.30 -2.89 1.74
N HIS A 86 -7.01 -2.18 2.61
CA HIS A 86 -8.47 -2.19 2.66
C HIS A 86 -9.03 -0.78 2.75
N HIS A 87 -8.18 0.22 3.00
CA HIS A 87 -8.51 1.64 2.90
C HIS A 87 -8.15 2.16 1.50
N PRO A 88 -8.93 3.08 0.89
CA PRO A 88 -8.62 3.69 -0.40
C PRO A 88 -7.22 4.30 -0.48
N GLU A 89 -6.74 4.90 0.61
CA GLU A 89 -5.39 5.48 0.69
C GLU A 89 -4.26 4.44 0.75
N GLU A 90 -4.57 3.18 1.07
CA GLU A 90 -3.61 2.07 0.97
C GLU A 90 -3.66 1.45 -0.44
N ILE A 91 -4.86 1.30 -0.99
CA ILE A 91 -5.09 0.64 -2.29
C ILE A 91 -4.46 1.46 -3.43
N LYS A 92 -4.73 2.76 -3.50
CA LYS A 92 -4.24 3.64 -4.58
C LYS A 92 -2.72 3.57 -4.77
N PRO A 93 -1.88 3.86 -3.76
CA PRO A 93 -0.44 3.83 -3.94
C PRO A 93 0.08 2.41 -4.20
N THR A 94 -0.58 1.38 -3.65
CA THR A 94 -0.22 -0.02 -3.91
C THR A 94 -0.43 -0.39 -5.38
N LEU A 95 -1.61 -0.10 -5.95
CA LEU A 95 -1.90 -0.43 -7.35
C LEU A 95 -1.03 0.39 -8.30
N LYS A 96 -0.82 1.69 -8.03
CA LYS A 96 0.10 2.54 -8.78
C LYS A 96 1.51 1.94 -8.82
N ALA A 97 2.04 1.54 -7.66
CA ALA A 97 3.37 0.95 -7.55
C ALA A 97 3.51 -0.37 -8.32
N ILE A 98 2.50 -1.25 -8.22
CA ILE A 98 2.47 -2.51 -8.96
C ILE A 98 2.39 -2.24 -10.47
N LYS A 99 1.53 -1.32 -10.91
CA LYS A 99 1.36 -0.96 -12.33
C LYS A 99 2.63 -0.37 -12.92
N GLN A 100 3.35 0.47 -12.17
CA GLN A 100 4.64 1.00 -12.59
C GLN A 100 5.71 -0.09 -12.71
N LYS A 101 5.82 -0.98 -11.70
CA LYS A 101 6.80 -2.09 -11.71
C LYS A 101 6.54 -3.08 -12.86
N TYR A 102 5.28 -3.31 -13.20
CA TYR A 102 4.86 -4.28 -14.22
C TYR A 102 4.11 -3.62 -15.38
N SER A 103 4.63 -2.51 -15.90
CA SER A 103 3.96 -1.67 -16.92
C SER A 103 3.53 -2.39 -18.20
N ALA A 104 4.22 -3.47 -18.57
CA ALA A 104 3.88 -4.29 -19.74
C ALA A 104 2.88 -5.43 -19.45
N ARG A 105 2.38 -5.56 -18.21
CA ARG A 105 1.44 -6.61 -17.79
C ARG A 105 0.07 -6.02 -17.47
N LYS A 106 -0.97 -6.84 -17.63
CA LYS A 106 -2.31 -6.53 -17.11
C LYS A 106 -2.34 -6.75 -15.59
N LEU A 107 -2.96 -5.82 -14.88
CA LEU A 107 -3.21 -5.83 -13.45
C LEU A 107 -4.66 -6.19 -13.19
N PHE A 108 -4.88 -7.43 -12.75
CA PHE A 108 -6.18 -7.91 -12.29
C PHE A 108 -6.25 -7.73 -10.77
N VAL A 109 -7.28 -7.05 -10.29
CA VAL A 109 -7.48 -6.79 -8.86
C VAL A 109 -8.71 -7.54 -8.37
N VAL A 110 -8.53 -8.37 -7.35
CA VAL A 110 -9.64 -8.96 -6.59
C VAL A 110 -9.69 -8.25 -5.25
N PHE A 111 -10.65 -7.35 -5.06
CA PHE A 111 -10.81 -6.59 -3.84
C PHE A 111 -12.04 -7.04 -3.07
N GLN A 112 -11.84 -7.59 -1.87
CA GLN A 112 -12.92 -7.88 -0.94
C GLN A 112 -13.06 -6.72 0.05
N PRO A 113 -14.16 -5.94 -0.01
CA PRO A 113 -14.39 -4.87 0.96
C PRO A 113 -14.53 -5.46 2.36
N HIS A 114 -13.85 -4.87 3.34
CA HIS A 114 -13.94 -5.28 4.74
C HIS A 114 -14.80 -4.28 5.51
N GLN A 115 -15.89 -4.76 6.12
CA GLN A 115 -16.92 -3.99 6.84
C GLN A 115 -17.87 -3.17 5.95
N TYR A 116 -19.16 -3.27 6.27
CA TYR A 116 -20.22 -2.48 5.66
C TYR A 116 -20.14 -1.01 6.07
N SER A 117 -19.86 -0.74 7.35
CA SER A 117 -19.67 0.61 7.91
C SER A 117 -18.60 1.39 7.15
N ARG A 118 -17.39 0.80 7.02
CA ARG A 118 -16.28 1.39 6.25
C ARG A 118 -16.62 1.60 4.78
N THR A 119 -17.27 0.61 4.16
CA THR A 119 -17.67 0.71 2.75
C THR A 119 -18.66 1.85 2.53
N ARG A 120 -19.59 2.06 3.47
CA ARG A 120 -20.50 3.22 3.46
C ARG A 120 -19.74 4.53 3.61
N GLU A 121 -18.88 4.63 4.62
CA GLU A 121 -18.16 5.87 4.96
C GLU A 121 -17.22 6.33 3.85
N LEU A 122 -16.62 5.39 3.12
CA LEU A 122 -15.59 5.65 2.11
C LEU A 122 -16.07 5.37 0.69
N LEU A 123 -17.39 5.32 0.47
CA LEU A 123 -17.98 4.89 -0.80
C LEU A 123 -17.48 5.75 -1.97
N SER A 124 -17.32 7.06 -1.76
CA SER A 124 -16.86 7.99 -2.79
C SER A 124 -15.37 7.85 -3.10
N GLU A 125 -14.58 7.51 -2.10
CA GLU A 125 -13.15 7.33 -2.16
C GLU A 125 -12.80 6.02 -2.87
N PHE A 126 -13.55 4.95 -2.60
CA PHE A 126 -13.46 3.69 -3.34
C PHE A 126 -13.73 3.86 -4.84
N ALA A 127 -14.56 4.83 -5.23
CA ALA A 127 -14.84 5.10 -6.63
C ALA A 127 -13.57 5.46 -7.42
N THR A 128 -12.50 5.94 -6.78
CA THR A 128 -11.22 6.30 -7.42
C THR A 128 -10.05 5.41 -6.98
N ALA A 129 -10.30 4.42 -6.15
CA ALA A 129 -9.23 3.63 -5.53
C ALA A 129 -8.56 2.64 -6.48
N PHE A 130 -9.20 2.33 -7.62
CA PHE A 130 -8.82 1.24 -8.51
C PHE A 130 -8.42 1.72 -9.91
N ASP A 131 -8.09 3.00 -10.08
CA ASP A 131 -7.76 3.63 -11.38
C ASP A 131 -6.62 2.94 -12.14
N ASP A 132 -5.67 2.34 -11.41
CA ASP A 132 -4.53 1.62 -12.01
C ASP A 132 -4.83 0.14 -12.34
N ALA A 133 -6.01 -0.37 -11.97
CA ALA A 133 -6.44 -1.73 -12.30
C ALA A 133 -6.94 -1.81 -13.75
N ASP A 134 -6.49 -2.83 -14.50
CA ASP A 134 -7.06 -3.10 -15.83
C ASP A 134 -8.38 -3.85 -15.73
N GLU A 135 -8.55 -4.69 -14.70
CA GLU A 135 -9.75 -5.49 -14.44
C GLU A 135 -9.99 -5.56 -12.93
N LEU A 136 -11.23 -5.31 -12.51
CA LEU A 136 -11.62 -5.26 -11.09
C LEU A 136 -12.72 -6.28 -10.79
N MET A 137 -12.46 -7.16 -9.82
CA MET A 137 -13.41 -8.13 -9.31
C MET A 137 -13.72 -7.83 -7.84
N ILE A 138 -15.00 -7.73 -7.51
CA ILE A 138 -15.47 -7.41 -6.16
C ILE A 138 -16.35 -8.57 -5.66
N PRO A 139 -15.84 -9.45 -4.77
CA PRO A 139 -16.67 -10.39 -4.03
C PRO A 139 -17.61 -9.66 -3.05
N ASN A 140 -18.49 -10.43 -2.39
CA ASN A 140 -19.36 -9.88 -1.34
C ASN A 140 -18.55 -9.17 -0.25
N ILE A 141 -19.12 -8.06 0.26
CA ILE A 141 -18.58 -7.33 1.42
C ILE A 141 -18.42 -8.32 2.59
N TYR A 142 -17.23 -8.37 3.17
CA TYR A 142 -16.95 -9.19 4.34
C TYR A 142 -17.60 -8.57 5.57
N PHE A 143 -18.61 -9.26 6.11
CA PHE A 143 -19.26 -8.89 7.36
C PHE A 143 -18.32 -9.08 8.54
N SER A 144 -18.20 -8.06 9.38
CA SER A 144 -17.38 -8.11 10.59
C SER A 144 -18.15 -7.47 11.76
N ARG A 145 -17.54 -6.55 12.49
CA ARG A 145 -18.14 -5.80 13.62
C ARG A 145 -19.10 -4.69 13.15
N ASP A 146 -19.98 -5.00 12.19
CA ASP A 146 -20.92 -4.04 11.60
C ASP A 146 -22.24 -3.96 12.38
N LYS A 147 -22.90 -2.80 12.33
CA LYS A 147 -24.22 -2.60 12.93
C LYS A 147 -25.32 -2.96 11.94
N ALA A 148 -26.53 -3.21 12.47
CA ALA A 148 -27.71 -3.48 11.64
C ALA A 148 -27.99 -2.35 10.63
N GLU A 149 -27.80 -1.10 11.05
CA GLU A 149 -27.95 0.10 10.20
C GLU A 149 -26.98 0.11 9.00
N ASP A 150 -25.78 -0.44 9.17
CA ASP A 150 -24.77 -0.52 8.10
C ASP A 150 -25.18 -1.55 7.04
N LEU A 151 -25.75 -2.67 7.49
CA LEU A 151 -26.29 -3.73 6.62
C LEU A 151 -27.52 -3.28 5.83
N GLU A 152 -28.36 -2.44 6.43
CA GLU A 152 -29.54 -1.90 5.78
C GLU A 152 -29.18 -0.86 4.71
N TYR A 153 -28.19 -0.01 5.01
CA TYR A 153 -27.77 1.03 4.08
C TYR A 153 -26.91 0.47 2.94
N MET A 154 -25.85 -0.28 3.27
CA MET A 154 -24.79 -0.63 2.34
C MET A 154 -25.04 -2.00 1.71
N THR A 155 -25.13 -2.05 0.39
CA THR A 155 -25.38 -3.28 -0.38
C THR A 155 -24.35 -3.45 -1.49
N MET A 156 -24.20 -4.68 -2.00
CA MET A 156 -23.39 -4.91 -3.19
C MET A 156 -23.84 -4.05 -4.37
N ASP A 157 -25.15 -3.88 -4.58
CA ASP A 157 -25.67 -3.07 -5.69
C ASP A 157 -25.25 -1.60 -5.58
N ARG A 158 -25.28 -1.01 -4.38
CA ARG A 158 -24.80 0.36 -4.18
C ARG A 158 -23.31 0.48 -4.47
N LEU A 159 -22.50 -0.46 -3.96
CA LEU A 159 -21.06 -0.46 -4.22
C LEU A 159 -20.77 -0.56 -5.72
N ILE A 160 -21.37 -1.55 -6.39
CA ILE A 160 -21.17 -1.78 -7.82
C ILE A 160 -21.69 -0.61 -8.64
N THR A 161 -22.83 -0.03 -8.30
CA THR A 161 -23.36 1.15 -9.00
C THR A 161 -22.39 2.31 -8.90
N THR A 162 -21.84 2.59 -7.72
CA THR A 162 -20.83 3.62 -7.53
C THR A 162 -19.57 3.33 -8.35
N LEU A 163 -19.04 2.11 -8.29
CA LEU A 163 -17.84 1.73 -9.04
C LEU A 163 -18.05 1.82 -10.56
N LYS A 164 -19.22 1.42 -11.06
CA LYS A 164 -19.58 1.51 -12.50
C LYS A 164 -19.65 2.92 -13.05
N THR A 165 -19.76 3.94 -12.20
CA THR A 165 -19.66 5.34 -12.68
C THR A 165 -18.27 5.66 -13.24
N ARG A 166 -17.25 4.86 -12.89
CA ARG A 166 -15.86 5.06 -13.29
C ARG A 166 -15.23 3.86 -13.99
N TYR A 167 -15.57 2.65 -13.58
CA TYR A 167 -15.03 1.39 -14.11
C TYR A 167 -16.17 0.65 -14.86
N PRO A 168 -16.32 0.85 -16.18
CA PRO A 168 -17.42 0.26 -16.96
C PRO A 168 -17.30 -1.26 -17.12
#